data_AF-A0AA35S320-F1
#
_entry.id   AF-A0AA35S320-F1
#
_cell.length_a   1.000
_cell.length_b   1.000
_cell.length_c   1.000
_cell.angle_alpha   90.00
_cell.angle_beta   90.00
_cell.angle_gamma   90.00
#
_symmetry.space_group_name_H-M   'P 1'
#
loop_
_entity.id
_entity.type
_entity.pdbx_description
1 polymer ?
#
loop_
_entity_poly.entity_id
_entity_poly.type
_entity_poly.pdbx_seq_one_letter_code
_entity_poly.pdbx_strand_id
1 'polypeptide(L)'
;MIWWQKAPVNYKLECQFIMFSWMSDVDGITPHVLSRILKHVLPSYSENELQIIADKMIKAISPSADPPVVKQEEFRQWMDLLPEEALTDALRFRILHIDADTRS
;
A
#
# COMPACT_ATOMS: atom_id res chain seq x y z
N MET A 1 14.09 -4.89 -19.62
CA MET A 1 13.17 -4.57 -18.49
C MET A 1 11.85 -3.92 -18.94
N ILE A 2 11.31 -4.26 -20.13
CA ILE A 2 10.11 -3.61 -20.70
C ILE A 2 8.81 -4.15 -20.06
N TRP A 3 8.81 -5.43 -19.67
CA TRP A 3 7.64 -6.08 -19.08
C TRP A 3 7.23 -5.44 -17.75
N TRP A 4 8.20 -5.15 -16.86
CA TRP A 4 7.93 -4.54 -15.56
C TRP A 4 7.24 -3.17 -15.70
N GLN A 5 7.62 -2.35 -16.69
CA GLN A 5 6.96 -1.06 -16.90
C GLN A 5 5.47 -1.22 -17.27
N LYS A 6 5.14 -2.26 -18.02
CA LYS A 6 3.76 -2.57 -18.48
C LYS A 6 2.95 -3.43 -17.52
N ALA A 7 3.56 -3.98 -16.47
CA ALA A 7 2.85 -4.85 -15.54
C ALA A 7 1.74 -4.09 -14.78
N PRO A 8 0.62 -4.76 -14.45
CA PRO A 8 -0.43 -4.23 -13.59
C PRO A 8 0.06 -3.66 -12.26
N VAL A 9 -0.63 -2.65 -11.73
CA VAL A 9 -0.30 -1.98 -10.46
C VAL A 9 -0.42 -2.94 -9.28
N ASN A 10 -1.48 -3.75 -9.25
CA ASN A 10 -1.68 -4.78 -8.22
C ASN A 10 -0.53 -5.79 -8.18
N TYR A 11 -0.13 -6.29 -9.35
CA TYR A 11 0.95 -7.25 -9.49
C TYR A 11 2.29 -6.66 -9.04
N LYS A 12 2.58 -5.41 -9.42
CA LYS A 12 3.78 -4.69 -8.97
C LYS A 12 3.80 -4.53 -7.46
N LEU A 13 2.67 -4.14 -6.88
CA LEU A 13 2.52 -3.92 -5.45
C LEU A 13 2.70 -5.22 -4.67
N GLU A 14 2.06 -6.31 -5.10
CA GLU A 14 2.22 -7.64 -4.49
C GLU A 14 3.66 -8.13 -4.56
N CYS A 15 4.31 -8.03 -5.72
CA CYS A 15 5.72 -8.43 -5.87
C CYS A 15 6.64 -7.65 -4.92
N GLN A 16 6.47 -6.33 -4.82
CA GLN A 16 7.26 -5.50 -3.91
C GLN A 16 6.97 -5.85 -2.45
N PHE A 17 5.70 -6.07 -2.09
CA PHE A 17 5.33 -6.48 -0.74
C PHE A 17 6.02 -7.78 -0.35
N ILE A 18 5.91 -8.83 -1.16
CA ILE A 18 6.54 -10.14 -0.91
C ILE A 18 8.06 -10.00 -0.77
N MET A 19 8.70 -9.27 -1.68
CA MET A 19 10.14 -9.03 -1.61
C MET A 19 10.56 -8.36 -0.30
N PHE A 20 9.85 -7.31 0.12
CA PHE A 20 10.17 -6.62 1.39
C PHE A 20 9.85 -7.48 2.61
N SER A 21 8.79 -8.28 2.59
CA SER A 21 8.46 -9.22 3.68
C SER A 21 9.54 -10.29 3.87
N TRP A 22 10.20 -10.74 2.80
CA TRP A 22 11.32 -11.69 2.91
C TRP A 22 12.64 -11.05 3.36
N MET A 23 12.81 -9.75 3.14
CA MET A 23 14.03 -9.02 3.51
C MET A 23 13.97 -8.41 4.91
N SER A 24 12.79 -8.34 5.53
CA SER A 24 12.62 -7.77 6.86
C SER A 24 12.40 -8.91 7.87
N ASP A 25 13.30 -9.05 8.86
CA ASP A 25 13.14 -9.95 10.02
C ASP A 25 12.00 -9.51 10.98
N VAL A 26 10.99 -8.83 10.45
CA VAL A 26 9.94 -8.12 11.18
C VAL A 26 8.63 -8.86 10.95
N ASP A 27 7.84 -9.05 12.01
CA ASP A 27 6.57 -9.81 12.04
C ASP A 27 5.40 -9.07 11.35
N GLY A 28 5.70 -8.34 10.27
CA GLY A 28 4.77 -7.54 9.48
C GLY A 28 5.41 -6.30 8.86
N ILE A 29 4.76 -5.74 7.85
CA ILE A 29 5.16 -4.51 7.17
C ILE A 29 4.56 -3.31 7.91
N THR A 30 5.42 -2.42 8.41
CA THR A 30 5.03 -1.16 9.04
C THR A 30 4.65 -0.11 8.00
N PRO A 31 4.01 1.01 8.38
CA PRO A 31 3.62 2.03 7.41
C PRO A 31 4.83 2.67 6.73
N HIS A 32 5.95 2.79 7.45
CA HIS A 32 7.21 3.29 6.89
C HIS A 32 7.77 2.35 5.81
N VAL A 33 7.70 1.04 6.00
CA VAL A 33 8.15 0.08 4.97
C VAL A 33 7.17 0.08 3.80
N LEU A 34 5.87 0.14 4.07
CA LEU A 34 4.84 0.21 3.02
C LEU A 34 4.96 1.48 2.17
N SER A 35 5.33 2.63 2.74
CA SER A 35 5.54 3.85 1.95
C SER A 35 6.72 3.72 0.98
N ARG A 36 7.76 2.97 1.35
CA ARG A 36 8.88 2.63 0.45
C ARG A 36 8.46 1.68 -0.68
N ILE A 37 7.67 0.65 -0.36
CA ILE A 37 7.05 -0.24 -1.38
C ILE A 37 6.23 0.61 -2.37
N LEU A 38 5.39 1.50 -1.85
CA LEU A 38 4.54 2.37 -2.66
C LEU A 38 5.37 3.33 -3.53
N LYS A 39 6.54 3.79 -3.10
CA LYS A 39 7.42 4.63 -3.93
C LYS A 39 7.85 3.93 -5.23
N HIS A 40 7.99 2.60 -5.22
CA HIS A 40 8.32 1.83 -6.42
C HIS A 40 7.15 1.72 -7.40
N VAL A 41 5.92 1.84 -6.92
CA VAL A 41 4.69 1.70 -7.71
C VAL A 41 4.13 3.06 -8.13
N LEU A 42 4.27 4.06 -7.27
CA LEU A 42 3.76 5.42 -7.39
C LEU A 42 4.91 6.44 -7.32
N PRO A 43 5.86 6.41 -8.27
CA PRO A 43 7.09 7.21 -8.19
C PRO A 43 6.86 8.72 -8.22
N SER A 44 5.72 9.18 -8.76
CA SER A 44 5.36 10.60 -8.86
C SER A 44 4.94 11.23 -7.53
N TYR A 45 4.66 10.44 -6.49
CA TYR A 45 4.20 10.94 -5.21
C TYR A 45 5.37 11.28 -4.28
N SER A 46 5.19 12.27 -3.42
CA SER A 46 6.15 12.65 -2.38
C SER A 46 6.19 11.63 -1.24
N GLU A 47 7.29 11.60 -0.48
CA GLU A 47 7.42 10.69 0.66
C GLU A 47 6.31 10.89 1.71
N ASN A 48 5.91 12.14 1.96
CA ASN A 48 4.82 12.45 2.89
C ASN A 48 3.47 11.91 2.41
N GLU A 49 3.15 12.06 1.12
CA GLU A 49 1.91 11.50 0.55
C GLU A 49 1.91 9.97 0.64
N LEU A 50 3.04 9.34 0.34
CA LEU A 50 3.19 7.89 0.41
C LEU A 50 3.10 7.36 1.85
N GLN A 51 3.60 8.12 2.83
CA GLN A 51 3.47 7.78 4.24
C GLN A 51 2.00 7.81 4.67
N ILE A 52 1.26 8.88 4.32
CA ILE A 52 -0.17 8.99 4.60
C ILE A 52 -0.95 7.86 3.92
N ILE A 53 -0.61 7.54 2.68
CA ILE A 53 -1.19 6.42 1.92
C ILE A 53 -0.95 5.10 2.65
N ALA A 54 0.28 4.85 3.09
CA ALA A 54 0.65 3.65 3.81
C ALA A 54 -0.10 3.51 5.14
N ASP A 55 -0.18 4.57 5.94
CA ASP A 55 -0.90 4.56 7.23
C ASP A 55 -2.37 4.17 7.03
N LYS A 56 -3.01 4.73 6.00
CA LYS A 56 -4.42 4.47 5.67
C LYS A 56 -4.63 3.06 5.15
N MET A 57 -3.71 2.56 4.32
CA MET A 57 -3.73 1.17 3.85
C MET A 57 -3.60 0.20 5.01
N ILE A 58 -2.66 0.40 5.92
CA ILE A 58 -2.50 -0.47 7.09
C ILE A 58 -3.74 -0.45 7.97
N LYS A 59 -4.32 0.72 8.23
CA LYS A 59 -5.57 0.83 8.98
C LYS A 59 -6.75 0.15 8.28
N ALA A 60 -6.77 0.13 6.94
CA ALA A 60 -7.80 -0.58 6.18
C ALA A 60 -7.61 -2.09 6.18
N ILE A 61 -6.36 -2.56 6.13
CA ILE A 61 -6.01 -3.99 6.05
C ILE A 61 -6.06 -4.64 7.44
N SER A 62 -5.47 -4.00 8.44
CA SER A 62 -5.39 -4.50 9.82
C SER A 62 -5.78 -3.40 10.82
N PRO A 63 -7.08 -3.05 10.94
CA PRO A 63 -7.56 -1.93 11.76
C PRO A 63 -7.30 -2.08 13.26
N SER A 64 -7.01 -3.31 13.71
CA SER A 64 -6.81 -3.64 15.13
C SER A 64 -5.36 -4.01 15.48
N ALA A 65 -4.42 -3.89 14.54
CA ALA A 65 -3.01 -4.20 14.79
C ALA A 65 -2.36 -3.15 15.71
N ASP A 66 -1.73 -3.62 16.78
CA ASP A 66 -0.88 -2.84 17.66
C ASP A 66 0.42 -3.63 17.92
N PRO A 67 1.57 -3.25 17.33
CA PRO A 67 1.80 -2.07 16.50
C PRO A 67 1.10 -2.15 15.12
N PRO A 68 0.91 -1.01 14.42
CA PRO A 68 0.24 -0.98 13.11
C PRO A 68 1.12 -1.65 12.06
N VAL A 69 0.92 -2.95 11.86
CA VAL A 69 1.64 -3.77 10.88
C VAL A 69 0.66 -4.55 10.04
N VAL A 70 1.06 -4.89 8.82
CA VAL A 70 0.31 -5.77 7.94
C VAL A 70 1.13 -7.03 7.65
N LYS A 71 0.54 -8.19 7.90
CA LYS A 71 1.10 -9.48 7.52
C LYS A 71 0.79 -9.80 6.07
N GLN A 72 1.63 -10.64 5.47
CA GLN A 72 1.49 -11.03 4.06
C GLN A 72 0.11 -11.60 3.73
N GLU A 73 -0.46 -12.40 4.63
CA GLU A 73 -1.79 -13.00 4.42
C GLU A 73 -2.92 -11.95 4.44
N GLU A 74 -2.89 -11.01 5.40
CA GLU A 74 -3.86 -9.91 5.47
C GLU A 74 -3.78 -9.03 4.22
N PHE A 75 -2.55 -8.74 3.76
CA PHE A 75 -2.32 -8.00 2.52
C PHE A 75 -2.92 -8.73 1.31
N ARG A 76 -2.67 -10.04 1.18
CA ARG A 76 -3.21 -10.83 0.06
C ARG A 76 -4.74 -10.85 0.09
N GLN A 77 -5.34 -11.10 1.25
CA GLN A 77 -6.80 -11.09 1.40
C GLN A 77 -7.39 -9.74 1.00
N TRP A 78 -6.75 -8.63 1.40
CA TRP A 78 -7.19 -7.29 1.01
C TRP A 78 -7.05 -7.03 -0.51
N MET A 79 -5.96 -7.50 -1.12
CA MET A 79 -5.75 -7.40 -2.57
C MET A 79 -6.77 -8.21 -3.37
N ASP A 80 -7.16 -9.40 -2.89
CA ASP A 80 -8.17 -10.25 -3.54
C ASP A 80 -9.58 -9.62 -3.49
N LEU A 81 -9.84 -8.76 -2.49
CA LEU A 81 -11.10 -8.03 -2.35
C LEU A 81 -11.18 -6.78 -3.23
N LEU A 82 -10.07 -6.34 -3.83
CA LEU A 82 -10.02 -5.15 -4.67
C LEU A 82 -9.80 -5.53 -6.14
N PRO A 83 -10.82 -5.37 -7.01
CA PRO A 83 -10.63 -5.46 -8.45
C PRO A 83 -9.48 -4.54 -8.89
N GLU A 84 -8.67 -4.96 -9.87
CA GLU A 84 -7.49 -4.22 -10.33
C GLU A 84 -7.79 -2.75 -10.68
N GLU A 85 -8.94 -2.51 -11.32
CA GLU A 85 -9.44 -1.18 -11.66
C GLU A 85 -9.71 -0.36 -10.39
N ALA A 86 -10.31 -0.97 -9.36
CA ALA A 86 -10.59 -0.31 -8.08
C ALA A 86 -9.32 -0.03 -7.27
N LEU A 87 -8.28 -0.85 -7.35
CA LEU A 87 -6.98 -0.55 -6.71
C LEU A 87 -6.26 0.57 -7.45
N THR A 88 -6.21 0.48 -8.78
CA THR A 88 -5.60 1.52 -9.62
C THR A 88 -6.31 2.85 -9.39
N ASP A 89 -7.64 2.83 -9.30
CA ASP A 89 -8.46 4.00 -8.98
C ASP A 89 -8.31 4.41 -7.52
N ALA A 90 -8.26 3.52 -6.54
CA ALA A 90 -8.02 3.91 -5.14
C ALA A 90 -6.68 4.63 -4.98
N LEU A 91 -5.65 4.15 -5.69
CA LEU A 91 -4.31 4.75 -5.69
C LEU A 91 -4.26 6.04 -6.53
N ARG A 92 -5.00 6.12 -7.66
CA ARG A 92 -5.00 7.26 -8.61
C ARG A 92 -6.01 8.36 -8.25
N PHE A 93 -7.24 7.96 -7.90
CA PHE A 93 -8.41 8.80 -7.69
C PHE A 93 -8.66 9.25 -6.28
N ARG A 94 -7.99 8.71 -5.25
CA ARG A 94 -7.86 9.26 -3.88
C ARG A 94 -7.94 8.21 -2.76
N ILE A 95 -6.80 7.91 -2.15
CA ILE A 95 -6.66 7.86 -0.69
C ILE A 95 -6.94 9.26 -0.04
N LEU A 96 -7.37 10.26 -0.84
CA LEU A 96 -7.95 11.55 -0.44
C LEU A 96 -9.51 11.62 -0.36
N HIS A 97 -10.20 10.60 0.15
CA HIS A 97 -11.43 10.88 0.92
C HIS A 97 -11.16 10.98 2.44
N ILE A 98 -9.88 11.13 2.81
CA ILE A 98 -9.42 11.23 4.19
C ILE A 98 -8.51 12.46 4.25
N ASP A 99 -8.89 13.68 4.65
CA ASP A 99 -10.06 14.21 5.34
C ASP A 99 -10.63 15.41 4.55
N ALA A 100 -11.95 15.44 4.34
CA ALA A 100 -12.66 16.70 4.07
C ALA A 100 -13.43 17.18 5.32
N ASP A 101 -13.11 16.67 6.51
CA ASP A 101 -13.69 17.02 7.82
C ASP A 101 -12.70 17.75 8.74
N THR A 102 -11.92 18.69 8.19
CA THR A 102 -11.26 19.75 8.99
C THR A 102 -11.66 21.15 8.50
N ARG A 103 -12.97 21.34 8.31
CA ARG A 103 -13.58 22.67 8.40
C ARG A 103 -14.58 22.67 9.55
N SER A 104 -14.11 23.09 10.72
CA SER A 104 -14.89 23.70 11.80
C SER A 104 -14.06 24.84 12.36
#